data_AF-A0A1Q9VW65-F1
#
_entry.id   AF-A0A1Q9VW65-F1
#
_cell.length_a   1.000
_cell.length_b   1.000
_cell.length_c   1.000
_cell.angle_alpha   90.00
_cell.angle_beta   90.00
_cell.angle_gamma   90.00
#
_symmetry.space_group_name_H-M   'P 1'
#
loop_
_entity.id
_entity.type
_entity.pdbx_description
1 polymer ?
#
loop_
_entity_poly.entity_id
_entity_poly.type
_entity_poly.pdbx_seq_one_letter_code
_entity_poly.pdbx_strand_id
1 'polypeptide(L)'
;MSPDEGRPAAWDDTTWAAWAVGLVEPLLDPDERVATLEAMRDQARSHRLRAVTLLAGTLTDIVDSLPEHDPWRHVDPATFGTYRDGLDLVPTEATEIREDIGLAALARPLGRDGARLMSEAEHGWENTAHAASALDDPVTALSRAVAWASWRRRVYLGDDSYPVLVLFSWLRRAALVAAGAEIDDDRARQEMRASAKIVDDLV
;
A
#
# COMPACT_ATOMS: atom_id res chain seq x y z
N MET A 1 -33.58 -3.44 17.44
CA MET A 1 -32.83 -4.56 16.82
C MET A 1 -32.82 -4.29 15.33
N SER A 2 -31.73 -3.72 14.82
CA SER A 2 -31.59 -3.46 13.39
C SER A 2 -31.40 -4.77 12.63
N PRO A 3 -31.99 -4.94 11.42
CA PRO A 3 -31.96 -6.22 10.70
C PRO A 3 -30.62 -6.57 10.03
N ASP A 4 -29.54 -5.84 10.32
CA ASP A 4 -28.29 -5.90 9.54
C ASP A 4 -27.08 -6.45 10.32
N GLU A 5 -27.26 -6.84 11.59
CA GLU A 5 -26.21 -7.47 12.38
C GLU A 5 -25.98 -8.92 11.93
N GLY A 6 -25.13 -9.11 10.92
CA GLY A 6 -24.60 -10.43 10.55
C GLY A 6 -24.39 -10.69 9.06
N ARG A 7 -24.73 -9.76 8.15
CA ARG A 7 -24.41 -9.94 6.74
C ARG A 7 -22.93 -9.57 6.50
N PRO A 8 -22.12 -10.43 5.86
CA PRO A 8 -20.76 -10.09 5.47
C PRO A 8 -20.78 -8.83 4.59
N ALA A 9 -19.86 -7.90 4.86
CA ALA A 9 -19.77 -6.65 4.10
C ALA A 9 -19.48 -6.98 2.63
N ALA A 10 -20.31 -6.47 1.72
CA ALA A 10 -20.10 -6.65 0.29
C ALA A 10 -18.85 -5.89 -0.16
N TRP A 11 -18.12 -6.47 -1.10
CA TRP A 11 -16.99 -5.79 -1.72
C TRP A 11 -17.45 -4.59 -2.55
N ASP A 12 -16.78 -3.44 -2.35
CA ASP A 12 -16.96 -2.22 -3.15
C ASP A 12 -15.58 -1.65 -3.54
N ASP A 13 -15.26 -1.68 -4.84
CA ASP A 13 -14.00 -1.16 -5.37
C ASP A 13 -13.81 0.33 -5.08
N THR A 14 -14.90 1.10 -4.93
CA THR A 14 -14.85 2.55 -4.66
C THR A 14 -14.21 2.83 -3.30
N THR A 15 -14.51 2.01 -2.30
CA THR A 15 -13.92 2.11 -0.96
C THR A 15 -12.39 1.97 -1.01
N TRP A 16 -11.87 0.98 -1.75
CA TRP A 16 -10.44 0.75 -1.90
C TRP A 16 -9.77 1.83 -2.76
N ALA A 17 -10.46 2.31 -3.79
CA ALA A 17 -9.99 3.40 -4.62
C ALA A 17 -9.86 4.71 -3.84
N ALA A 18 -10.85 5.05 -3.00
CA ALA A 18 -10.84 6.23 -2.15
C ALA A 18 -9.67 6.21 -1.16
N TRP A 19 -9.37 5.04 -0.58
CA TRP A 19 -8.19 4.89 0.27
C TRP A 19 -6.89 5.14 -0.48
N ALA A 20 -6.77 4.63 -1.71
CA ALA A 20 -5.59 4.86 -2.55
C ALA A 20 -5.36 6.35 -2.81
N VAL A 21 -6.43 7.08 -3.15
CA VAL A 21 -6.37 8.54 -3.32
C VAL A 21 -5.91 9.21 -2.02
N GLY A 22 -6.38 8.75 -0.87
CA GLY A 22 -5.93 9.24 0.43
C GLY A 22 -4.48 8.93 0.79
N LEU A 23 -3.75 8.13 -0.01
CA LEU A 23 -2.30 8.03 0.10
C LEU A 23 -1.63 9.29 -0.45
N VAL A 24 -2.18 9.90 -1.49
CA VAL A 24 -1.55 10.98 -2.29
C VAL A 24 -2.16 12.35 -2.07
N GLU A 25 -3.42 12.44 -1.67
CA GLU A 25 -4.11 13.70 -1.41
C GLU A 25 -4.18 13.99 0.11
N PRO A 26 -3.31 14.86 0.65
CA PRO A 26 -3.29 15.17 2.08
C PRO A 26 -4.50 16.00 2.55
N LEU A 27 -5.22 16.66 1.64
CA LEU A 27 -6.34 17.56 1.97
C LEU A 27 -7.70 16.85 2.03
N LEU A 28 -7.75 15.54 1.84
CA LEU A 28 -8.97 14.77 2.10
C LEU A 28 -9.42 14.94 3.55
N ASP A 29 -10.72 14.97 3.75
CA ASP A 29 -11.33 15.10 5.06
C ASP A 29 -10.83 13.98 6.01
N PRO A 30 -10.30 14.31 7.20
CA PRO A 30 -9.75 13.31 8.11
C PRO A 30 -10.77 12.26 8.56
N ASP A 31 -12.04 12.64 8.75
CA ASP A 31 -13.09 11.72 9.18
C ASP A 31 -13.44 10.75 8.04
N GLU A 32 -13.46 11.22 6.79
CA GLU A 32 -13.63 10.35 5.62
C GLU A 32 -12.48 9.35 5.46
N ARG A 33 -11.23 9.75 5.75
CA ARG A 33 -10.07 8.84 5.70
C ARG A 33 -10.17 7.73 6.74
N VAL A 34 -10.61 8.06 7.95
CA VAL A 34 -10.83 7.06 9.02
C VAL A 34 -11.96 6.12 8.63
N ALA A 35 -13.11 6.65 8.21
CA ALA A 35 -14.27 5.85 7.81
C ALA A 35 -13.94 4.91 6.63
N THR A 36 -13.16 5.39 5.65
CA THR A 36 -12.71 4.57 4.51
C THR A 36 -11.85 3.40 4.97
N LEU A 37 -10.89 3.64 5.88
CA LEU A 37 -10.04 2.56 6.40
C LEU A 37 -10.84 1.53 7.20
N GLU A 38 -11.83 1.96 7.98
CA GLU A 38 -12.74 1.06 8.70
C GLU A 38 -13.56 0.20 7.74
N ALA A 39 -14.15 0.81 6.72
CA ALA A 39 -14.92 0.10 5.69
C ALA A 39 -14.07 -0.93 4.93
N MET A 40 -12.82 -0.60 4.57
CA MET A 40 -11.89 -1.55 3.97
C MET A 40 -11.64 -2.75 4.88
N ARG A 41 -11.41 -2.52 6.18
CA ARG A 41 -11.15 -3.61 7.14
C ARG A 41 -12.37 -4.50 7.30
N ASP A 42 -13.56 -3.94 7.30
CA ASP A 42 -14.81 -4.71 7.35
C ASP A 42 -15.02 -5.56 6.09
N GLN A 43 -14.82 -4.99 4.89
CA GLN A 43 -14.86 -5.76 3.64
C GLN A 43 -13.81 -6.88 3.61
N ALA A 44 -12.60 -6.60 4.10
CA ALA A 44 -11.52 -7.57 4.10
C ALA A 44 -11.76 -8.76 5.04
N ARG A 45 -12.58 -8.63 6.09
CA ARG A 45 -12.99 -9.78 6.93
C ARG A 45 -13.78 -10.80 6.11
N SER A 46 -14.62 -10.34 5.19
CA SER A 46 -15.45 -11.19 4.33
C SER A 46 -14.76 -11.59 3.02
N HIS A 47 -13.75 -10.84 2.60
CA HIS A 47 -13.04 -11.01 1.33
C HIS A 47 -11.52 -11.06 1.50
N ARG A 48 -11.05 -11.81 2.51
CA ARG A 48 -9.65 -11.79 2.96
C ARG A 48 -8.64 -12.05 1.84
N LEU A 49 -8.85 -13.09 1.03
CA LEU A 49 -7.95 -13.42 -0.08
C LEU A 49 -7.81 -12.26 -1.08
N ARG A 50 -8.93 -11.64 -1.47
CA ARG A 50 -8.94 -10.51 -2.40
C ARG A 50 -8.22 -9.29 -1.81
N ALA A 51 -8.54 -8.94 -0.56
CA ALA A 51 -7.91 -7.82 0.14
C ALA A 51 -6.39 -7.99 0.30
N VAL A 52 -5.95 -9.17 0.73
CA VAL A 52 -4.52 -9.48 0.88
C VAL A 52 -3.80 -9.43 -0.46
N THR A 53 -4.36 -10.05 -1.50
CA THR A 53 -3.78 -10.04 -2.85
C THR A 53 -3.64 -8.61 -3.39
N LEU A 54 -4.69 -7.80 -3.27
CA LEU A 54 -4.70 -6.40 -3.70
C LEU A 54 -3.57 -5.59 -3.06
N LEU A 55 -3.47 -5.63 -1.73
CA LEU A 55 -2.48 -4.83 -1.02
C LEU A 55 -1.06 -5.38 -1.15
N ALA A 56 -0.88 -6.70 -1.16
CA ALA A 56 0.43 -7.34 -1.36
C ALA A 56 0.99 -7.03 -2.75
N GLY A 57 0.13 -7.13 -3.77
CA GLY A 57 0.45 -6.74 -5.13
C GLY A 57 0.80 -5.27 -5.26
N THR A 58 -0.02 -4.40 -4.65
CA THR A 58 0.24 -2.96 -4.64
C THR A 58 1.58 -2.63 -3.98
N LEU A 59 1.86 -3.23 -2.81
CA LEU A 59 3.14 -3.05 -2.11
C LEU A 59 4.32 -3.45 -3.00
N THR A 60 4.25 -4.63 -3.59
CA THR A 60 5.30 -5.19 -4.46
C THR A 60 5.61 -4.25 -5.62
N ASP A 61 4.59 -3.80 -6.35
CA ASP A 61 4.79 -2.95 -7.54
C ASP A 61 5.22 -1.51 -7.18
N ILE A 62 4.92 -1.02 -5.96
CA ILE A 62 5.47 0.25 -5.46
C ILE A 62 6.94 0.08 -5.07
N VAL A 63 7.30 -0.96 -4.31
CA VAL A 63 8.70 -1.22 -3.93
C VAL A 63 9.57 -1.43 -5.17
N ASP A 64 9.09 -2.21 -6.14
CA ASP A 64 9.78 -2.42 -7.42
C ASP A 64 9.85 -1.16 -8.31
N SER A 65 9.16 -0.08 -7.97
CA SER A 65 9.24 1.19 -8.69
C SER A 65 10.22 2.20 -8.07
N LEU A 66 10.80 1.92 -6.90
CA LEU A 66 11.85 2.74 -6.30
C LEU A 66 13.13 2.71 -7.16
N PRO A 67 14.11 3.61 -7.02
CA PRO A 67 15.41 3.45 -7.69
C PRO A 67 16.04 2.08 -7.40
N GLU A 68 16.75 1.48 -8.38
CA GLU A 68 17.32 0.13 -8.24
C GLU A 68 18.26 -0.02 -7.04
N HIS A 69 18.95 1.06 -6.67
CA HIS A 69 19.88 1.12 -5.55
C HIS A 69 19.22 1.60 -4.24
N ASP A 70 17.90 1.81 -4.22
CA ASP A 70 17.23 2.25 -3.00
C ASP A 70 17.23 1.15 -1.93
N PRO A 71 17.67 1.44 -0.69
CA PRO A 71 17.78 0.43 0.36
C PRO A 71 16.42 -0.18 0.76
N TRP A 72 15.29 0.50 0.50
CA TRP A 72 13.97 -0.01 0.83
C TRP A 72 13.49 -1.10 -0.14
N ARG A 73 14.23 -1.39 -1.23
CA ARG A 73 14.03 -2.59 -2.06
C ARG A 73 14.52 -3.87 -1.38
N HIS A 74 15.46 -3.76 -0.43
CA HIS A 74 16.15 -4.89 0.20
C HIS A 74 16.32 -4.66 1.70
N VAL A 75 15.22 -4.69 2.44
CA VAL A 75 15.22 -4.36 3.87
C VAL A 75 15.49 -5.58 4.75
N ASP A 76 16.26 -5.38 5.82
CA ASP A 76 16.32 -6.35 6.93
C ASP A 76 15.16 -6.06 7.91
N PRO A 77 14.15 -6.96 8.02
CA PRO A 77 13.00 -6.74 8.88
C PRO A 77 13.34 -6.71 10.39
N ALA A 78 14.53 -7.13 10.78
CA ALA A 78 14.99 -7.04 12.18
C ALA A 78 15.37 -5.60 12.58
N THR A 79 15.80 -4.78 11.62
CA THR A 79 16.29 -3.42 11.86
C THR A 79 15.41 -2.34 11.24
N PHE A 80 14.68 -2.66 10.17
CA PHE A 80 13.81 -1.74 9.45
C PHE A 80 12.47 -1.51 10.18
N GLY A 81 11.88 -0.33 9.99
CA GLY A 81 10.51 -0.01 10.40
C GLY A 81 10.38 1.19 11.35
N THR A 82 11.36 2.09 11.36
CA THR A 82 11.31 3.35 12.10
C THR A 82 11.54 4.56 11.18
N TYR A 83 11.20 5.77 11.63
CA TYR A 83 11.44 6.98 10.84
C TYR A 83 12.90 7.16 10.43
N ARG A 84 13.84 6.55 11.17
CA ARG A 84 15.28 6.63 10.88
C ARG A 84 15.64 6.09 9.50
N ASP A 85 14.85 5.14 9.00
CA ASP A 85 15.04 4.55 7.68
C ASP A 85 14.79 5.56 6.54
N GLY A 86 14.16 6.70 6.82
CA GLY A 86 13.92 7.78 5.86
C GLY A 86 14.94 8.92 5.89
N LEU A 87 15.86 8.93 6.87
CA LEU A 87 16.79 10.04 7.11
C LEU A 87 17.89 10.18 6.07
N ASP A 88 18.11 9.15 5.26
CA ASP A 88 19.06 9.15 4.15
C ASP A 88 18.62 10.08 3.01
N LEU A 89 17.30 10.32 2.86
CA LEU A 89 16.75 11.25 1.87
C LEU A 89 16.18 12.53 2.48
N VAL A 90 15.62 12.45 3.70
CA VAL A 90 14.96 13.58 4.36
C VAL A 90 15.66 13.86 5.69
N PRO A 91 16.60 14.83 5.74
CA PRO A 91 17.21 15.22 7.00
C PRO A 91 16.16 15.83 7.93
N THR A 92 16.32 15.63 9.23
CA THR A 92 15.42 16.21 10.24
C THR A 92 16.19 17.15 11.17
N GLU A 93 15.56 18.27 11.49
CA GLU A 93 15.96 19.19 12.55
C GLU A 93 14.89 19.27 13.65
N ALA A 94 13.77 18.56 13.47
CA ALA A 94 12.64 18.59 14.38
C ALA A 94 12.91 17.75 15.63
N THR A 95 12.48 18.26 16.79
CA THR A 95 12.54 17.51 18.06
C THR A 95 11.51 16.37 18.07
N GLU A 96 10.34 16.60 17.47
CA GLU A 96 9.26 15.61 17.36
C GLU A 96 8.95 15.27 15.89
N ILE A 97 9.04 13.98 15.55
CA ILE A 97 8.85 13.51 14.16
C ILE A 97 7.45 13.80 13.62
N ARG A 98 6.43 13.87 14.47
CA ARG A 98 5.06 14.20 14.04
C ARG A 98 4.91 15.63 13.52
N GLU A 99 5.84 16.52 13.87
CA GLU A 99 5.87 17.93 13.47
C GLU A 99 6.76 18.14 12.24
N ASP A 100 7.55 17.14 11.88
CA ASP A 100 8.41 17.16 10.70
C ASP A 100 7.58 16.88 9.45
N ILE A 101 7.37 17.90 8.62
CA ILE A 101 6.54 17.81 7.41
C ILE A 101 7.04 16.71 6.46
N GLY A 102 8.35 16.46 6.43
CA GLY A 102 8.95 15.43 5.58
C GLY A 102 8.83 14.02 6.15
N LEU A 103 8.84 13.85 7.47
CA LEU A 103 8.88 12.53 8.14
C LEU A 103 7.61 12.16 8.92
N ALA A 104 6.63 13.05 9.05
CA ALA A 104 5.42 12.82 9.86
C ALA A 104 4.64 11.57 9.42
N ALA A 105 4.69 11.21 8.14
CA ALA A 105 4.11 9.96 7.62
C ALA A 105 4.72 8.69 8.25
N LEU A 106 5.96 8.77 8.72
CA LEU A 106 6.70 7.69 9.40
C LEU A 106 6.66 7.80 10.94
N ALA A 107 5.96 8.80 11.49
CA ALA A 107 5.90 9.04 12.93
C ALA A 107 5.35 7.83 13.70
N ARG A 108 4.42 7.08 13.09
CA ARG A 108 4.00 5.77 13.59
C ARG A 108 4.92 4.68 13.01
N PRO A 109 5.68 3.94 13.85
CA PRO A 109 6.53 2.86 13.38
C PRO A 109 5.75 1.81 12.59
N LEU A 110 6.41 1.23 11.58
CA LEU A 110 5.84 0.20 10.73
C LEU A 110 5.46 -1.05 11.56
N GLY A 111 6.36 -1.42 12.49
CA GLY A 111 6.27 -2.64 13.30
C GLY A 111 6.85 -3.85 12.57
N ARG A 112 7.04 -4.96 13.31
CA ARG A 112 7.70 -6.17 12.79
C ARG A 112 6.96 -6.79 11.61
N ASP A 113 5.64 -6.86 11.68
CA ASP A 113 4.84 -7.47 10.61
C ASP A 113 4.94 -6.67 9.31
N GLY A 114 4.82 -5.34 9.39
CA GLY A 114 4.98 -4.49 8.21
C GLY A 114 6.40 -4.50 7.65
N ALA A 115 7.43 -4.53 8.52
CA ALA A 115 8.83 -4.64 8.08
C ALA A 115 9.09 -5.98 7.38
N ARG A 116 8.53 -7.08 7.90
CA ARG A 116 8.56 -8.38 7.21
C ARG A 116 7.89 -8.31 5.85
N LEU A 117 6.69 -7.71 5.74
CA LEU A 117 5.99 -7.59 4.47
C LEU A 117 6.76 -6.74 3.44
N MET A 118 7.46 -5.68 3.88
CA MET A 118 8.36 -4.92 3.01
C MET A 118 9.53 -5.78 2.50
N SER A 119 10.10 -6.63 3.35
CA SER A 119 11.16 -7.58 2.92
C SER A 119 10.62 -8.61 1.94
N GLU A 120 9.46 -9.21 2.19
CA GLU A 120 8.86 -10.22 1.30
C GLU A 120 8.48 -9.65 -0.09
N ALA A 121 8.25 -8.33 -0.18
CA ALA A 121 7.93 -7.64 -1.43
C ALA A 121 9.04 -7.76 -2.48
N GLU A 122 10.31 -7.89 -2.07
CA GLU A 122 11.43 -8.12 -2.99
C GLU A 122 11.31 -9.45 -3.76
N HIS A 123 10.57 -10.40 -3.19
CA HIS A 123 10.36 -11.73 -3.75
C HIS A 123 9.01 -11.88 -4.48
N GLY A 124 8.27 -10.78 -4.67
CA GLY A 124 6.99 -10.78 -5.38
C GLY A 124 5.75 -10.79 -4.48
N TRP A 125 4.60 -10.62 -5.12
CA TRP A 125 3.35 -10.40 -4.41
C TRP A 125 2.81 -11.67 -3.77
N GLU A 126 3.08 -12.86 -4.34
CA GLU A 126 2.65 -14.12 -3.76
C GLU A 126 3.33 -14.39 -2.42
N ASN A 127 4.63 -14.11 -2.32
CA ASN A 127 5.39 -14.25 -1.07
C ASN A 127 4.88 -13.25 -0.03
N THR A 128 4.65 -12.01 -0.44
CA THR A 128 4.04 -10.98 0.41
C THR A 128 2.64 -11.39 0.89
N ALA A 129 1.80 -11.90 0.01
CA ALA A 129 0.44 -12.36 0.32
C ALA A 129 0.45 -13.60 1.23
N HIS A 130 1.39 -14.52 1.01
CA HIS A 130 1.58 -15.70 1.84
C HIS A 130 1.99 -15.29 3.27
N ALA A 131 2.99 -14.42 3.40
CA ALA A 131 3.44 -13.90 4.69
C ALA A 131 2.32 -13.13 5.41
N ALA A 132 1.57 -12.28 4.69
CA ALA A 132 0.44 -11.56 5.24
C ALA A 132 -0.68 -12.50 5.71
N SER A 133 -0.95 -13.58 4.98
CA SER A 133 -2.03 -14.51 5.32
C SER A 133 -1.87 -15.16 6.70
N ALA A 134 -0.62 -15.26 7.19
CA ALA A 134 -0.28 -15.77 8.52
C ALA A 134 -0.50 -14.77 9.68
N LEU A 135 -0.83 -13.51 9.39
CA LEU A 135 -1.06 -12.47 10.39
C LEU A 135 -2.51 -12.46 10.88
N ASP A 136 -2.73 -12.03 12.12
CA ASP A 136 -4.10 -11.84 12.64
C ASP A 136 -4.81 -10.69 11.88
N ASP A 137 -4.13 -9.54 11.71
CA ASP A 137 -4.64 -8.36 10.99
C ASP A 137 -3.75 -7.95 9.81
N PRO A 138 -3.81 -8.68 8.68
CA PRO A 138 -2.96 -8.42 7.52
C PRO A 138 -3.22 -7.07 6.86
N VAL A 139 -4.47 -6.59 6.89
CA VAL A 139 -4.88 -5.36 6.19
C VAL A 139 -4.23 -4.15 6.86
N THR A 140 -4.22 -4.11 8.19
CA THR A 140 -3.54 -3.04 8.92
C THR A 140 -2.03 -3.03 8.66
N ALA A 141 -1.40 -4.20 8.61
CA ALA A 141 0.04 -4.32 8.35
C ALA A 141 0.38 -3.92 6.90
N LEU A 142 -0.33 -4.47 5.92
CA LEU A 142 -0.13 -4.19 4.50
C LEU A 142 -0.45 -2.74 4.13
N SER A 143 -1.58 -2.18 4.59
CA SER A 143 -1.94 -0.78 4.30
C SER A 143 -0.89 0.20 4.84
N ARG A 144 -0.30 -0.08 6.01
CA ARG A 144 0.81 0.71 6.54
C ARG A 144 2.09 0.55 5.72
N ALA A 145 2.44 -0.66 5.30
CA ALA A 145 3.59 -0.91 4.43
C ALA A 145 3.44 -0.19 3.08
N VAL A 146 2.25 -0.25 2.47
CA VAL A 146 1.93 0.50 1.23
C VAL A 146 2.08 2.00 1.45
N ALA A 147 1.58 2.55 2.57
CA ALA A 147 1.74 3.97 2.87
C ALA A 147 3.22 4.38 3.05
N TRP A 148 4.02 3.54 3.70
CA TRP A 148 5.47 3.73 3.84
C TRP A 148 6.18 3.72 2.48
N ALA A 149 5.93 2.70 1.65
CA ALA A 149 6.52 2.62 0.32
C ALA A 149 6.09 3.79 -0.59
N SER A 150 4.83 4.22 -0.47
CA SER A 150 4.30 5.39 -1.19
C SER A 150 4.99 6.68 -0.75
N TRP A 151 5.20 6.86 0.56
CA TRP A 151 5.97 7.99 1.08
C TRP A 151 7.39 7.99 0.52
N ARG A 152 8.08 6.85 0.53
CA ARG A 152 9.45 6.73 0.05
C ARG A 152 9.57 7.17 -1.41
N ARG A 153 8.63 6.75 -2.24
CA ARG A 153 8.63 7.12 -3.66
C ARG A 153 8.28 8.59 -3.89
N ARG A 154 7.37 9.15 -3.09
CA ARG A 154 7.07 10.59 -3.08
C ARG A 154 8.30 11.43 -2.84
N VAL A 155 9.19 11.02 -1.94
CA VAL A 155 10.43 11.78 -1.64
C VAL A 155 11.32 11.93 -2.89
N TYR A 156 11.29 10.98 -3.82
CA TYR A 156 12.02 11.09 -5.08
C TYR A 156 11.31 11.94 -6.14
N LEU A 157 9.97 11.87 -6.21
CA LEU A 157 9.21 12.37 -7.37
C LEU A 157 8.44 13.66 -7.10
N GLY A 158 8.15 13.98 -5.84
CA GLY A 158 7.26 15.10 -5.50
C GLY A 158 5.80 14.72 -5.67
N ASP A 159 5.12 15.28 -6.67
CA ASP A 159 3.73 14.89 -6.93
C ASP A 159 3.70 13.51 -7.61
N ASP A 160 3.09 12.54 -6.95
CA ASP A 160 3.30 11.12 -7.27
C ASP A 160 2.00 10.33 -7.23
N SER A 161 1.34 10.25 -8.38
CA SER A 161 0.04 9.57 -8.57
C SER A 161 0.13 8.06 -8.76
N TYR A 162 1.34 7.53 -9.01
CA TYR A 162 1.50 6.11 -9.35
C TYR A 162 1.06 5.11 -8.26
N PRO A 163 1.06 5.38 -6.93
CA PRO A 163 0.49 4.42 -5.98
C PRO A 163 -1.02 4.19 -6.20
N VAL A 164 -1.74 5.23 -6.66
CA VAL A 164 -3.16 5.14 -7.02
C VAL A 164 -3.33 4.26 -8.27
N LEU A 165 -2.53 4.50 -9.31
CA LEU A 165 -2.57 3.74 -10.56
C LEU A 165 -2.29 2.25 -10.34
N VAL A 166 -1.28 1.94 -9.53
CA VAL A 166 -0.93 0.56 -9.15
C VAL A 166 -2.09 -0.11 -8.44
N LEU A 167 -2.68 0.56 -7.45
CA LEU A 167 -3.81 -0.01 -6.72
C LEU A 167 -5.00 -0.28 -7.66
N PHE A 168 -5.30 0.66 -8.56
CA PHE A 168 -6.41 0.52 -9.50
C PHE A 168 -6.18 -0.67 -10.46
N SER A 169 -4.95 -0.87 -10.92
CA SER A 169 -4.55 -2.06 -11.69
C SER A 169 -4.80 -3.34 -10.89
N TRP A 170 -4.46 -3.34 -9.61
CA TRP A 170 -4.63 -4.49 -8.73
C TRP A 170 -6.08 -4.78 -8.31
N LEU A 171 -7.01 -3.81 -8.33
CA LEU A 171 -8.43 -4.06 -8.01
C LEU A 171 -9.01 -5.18 -8.89
N ARG A 172 -8.70 -5.14 -10.19
CA ARG A 172 -9.14 -6.15 -11.16
C ARG A 172 -8.36 -7.45 -10.99
N ARG A 173 -7.03 -7.40 -10.82
CA ARG A 173 -6.18 -8.58 -10.69
C ARG A 173 -6.53 -9.40 -9.45
N ALA A 174 -6.72 -8.73 -8.31
CA ALA A 174 -7.12 -9.37 -7.08
C ALA A 174 -8.50 -10.04 -7.18
N ALA A 175 -9.43 -9.46 -7.96
CA ALA A 175 -10.72 -10.09 -8.24
C ALA A 175 -10.57 -11.40 -9.04
N LEU A 176 -9.68 -11.41 -10.04
CA LEU A 176 -9.38 -12.60 -10.84
C LEU A 176 -8.74 -13.70 -9.99
N VAL A 177 -7.71 -13.36 -9.20
CA VAL A 177 -7.06 -14.30 -8.28
C VAL A 177 -8.05 -14.87 -7.26
N ALA A 178 -8.90 -14.02 -6.68
CA ALA A 178 -9.94 -14.46 -5.74
C ALA A 178 -10.99 -15.39 -6.38
N ALA A 179 -11.19 -15.30 -7.70
CA ALA A 179 -12.03 -16.20 -8.48
C ALA A 179 -11.28 -17.49 -8.93
N GLY A 180 -10.01 -17.65 -8.55
CA GLY A 180 -9.18 -18.81 -8.92
C GLY A 180 -8.56 -18.73 -10.31
N ALA A 181 -8.56 -17.56 -10.94
CA ALA A 181 -7.88 -17.36 -12.21
C ALA A 181 -6.39 -17.07 -12.01
N GLU A 182 -5.55 -17.58 -12.90
CA GLU A 182 -4.16 -17.16 -13.02
C GLU A 182 -4.08 -15.76 -13.65
N ILE A 183 -3.09 -14.98 -13.24
CA ILE A 183 -2.80 -13.65 -13.78
C ILE A 183 -1.44 -13.66 -14.49
N ASP A 184 -1.37 -12.97 -15.63
CA ASP A 184 -0.13 -12.71 -16.36
C ASP A 184 0.43 -11.37 -15.87
N ASP A 185 1.36 -11.44 -14.92
CA ASP A 185 1.92 -10.29 -14.22
C ASP A 185 2.75 -9.38 -15.12
N ASP A 186 3.55 -9.97 -16.01
CA ASP A 186 4.42 -9.21 -16.91
C ASP A 186 3.60 -8.36 -17.87
N ARG A 187 2.54 -8.93 -18.44
CA ARG A 187 1.63 -8.18 -19.30
C ARG A 187 0.93 -7.07 -18.54
N ALA A 188 0.42 -7.35 -17.33
CA ALA A 188 -0.28 -6.35 -16.52
C ALA A 188 0.63 -5.16 -16.16
N ARG A 189 1.89 -5.42 -15.82
CA ARG A 189 2.88 -4.37 -15.54
C ARG A 189 3.22 -3.53 -16.77
N GLN A 190 3.31 -4.15 -17.95
CA GLN A 190 3.54 -3.44 -19.20
C GLN A 190 2.38 -2.50 -19.55
N GLU A 191 1.14 -2.97 -19.43
CA GLU A 191 -0.07 -2.16 -19.68
C GLU A 191 -0.16 -0.97 -18.71
N MET A 192 0.17 -1.18 -17.44
CA MET A 192 0.20 -0.12 -16.43
C MET A 192 1.28 0.93 -16.72
N ARG A 193 2.51 0.51 -17.05
CA ARG A 193 3.60 1.44 -17.40
C ARG A 193 3.27 2.28 -18.64
N ALA A 194 2.63 1.67 -19.63
CA ALA A 194 2.14 2.40 -20.81
C ALA A 194 1.09 3.45 -20.43
N SER A 195 0.20 3.12 -19.48
CA SER A 195 -0.86 4.03 -19.02
C SER A 195 -0.31 5.18 -18.17
N ALA A 196 0.64 4.91 -17.27
CA ALA A 196 1.32 5.93 -16.47
C ALA A 196 2.06 6.93 -17.35
N LYS A 197 2.77 6.46 -18.37
CA LYS A 197 3.45 7.34 -19.35
C LYS A 197 2.48 8.29 -20.06
N ILE A 198 1.29 7.82 -20.42
CA ILE A 198 0.27 8.67 -21.06
C ILE A 198 -0.19 9.78 -20.10
N VAL A 199 -0.35 9.47 -18.81
CA VAL A 199 -0.73 10.47 -17.80
C VAL A 199 0.37 11.52 -17.64
N ASP A 200 1.63 11.09 -17.52
CA ASP A 200 2.78 11.99 -17.39
C ASP A 200 2.96 12.89 -18.63
N ASP A 201 2.68 12.37 -19.84
CA ASP A 201 2.74 13.14 -21.09
C ASP A 201 1.61 14.18 -21.24
N LEU A 202 0.58 14.14 -20.38
CA LEU A 202 -0.60 15.03 -20.43
C LEU A 202 -0.57 16.18 -19.40
N VAL A 203 0.40 16.19 -18.47
CA VAL A 203 0.58 17.21 -17.42
C VAL A 203 1.74 18.13 -17.79
#